data_AF-A0A3B9BZU6-F1
#
_entry.id   AF-A0A3B9BZU6-F1
#
_cell.length_a   1.000
_cell.length_b   1.000
_cell.length_c   1.000
_cell.angle_alpha   90.00
_cell.angle_beta   90.00
_cell.angle_gamma   90.00
#
_symmetry.space_group_name_H-M   'P 1'
#
loop_
_entity.id
_entity.type
_entity.pdbx_description
1 polymer ?
#
loop_
_entity_poly.entity_id
_entity_poly.type
_entity_poly.pdbx_seq_one_letter_code
_entity_poly.pdbx_strand_id
1 'polypeptide(L)'
;MEQVNWINYQYQLLRYRHDHLTGEFANLGVVYFDAKSKELLWRFEDKKYGRLSQFFGDAVQGSFILSALKQLNKRLIKLREEGLQRFDHIEALTASLLPPDDNGLYFSETW
;
A
#
# COMPACT_ATOMS: atom_id res chain seq x y z
N MET A 1 -12.34 35.41 9.65
CA MET A 1 -12.75 34.05 9.24
C MET A 1 -11.48 33.26 9.02
N GLU A 2 -11.12 32.40 9.97
CA GLU A 2 -10.05 31.42 9.72
C GLU A 2 -10.52 30.49 8.62
N GLN A 3 -9.72 30.36 7.55
CA GLN A 3 -9.93 29.30 6.57
C GLN A 3 -9.78 27.97 7.30
N VAL A 4 -10.87 27.22 7.40
CA VAL A 4 -10.83 25.83 7.82
C VAL A 4 -9.94 25.10 6.81
N ASN A 5 -8.72 24.76 7.22
CA ASN A 5 -7.84 23.90 6.45
C ASN A 5 -8.52 22.53 6.37
N TRP A 6 -9.09 22.22 5.20
CA TRP A 6 -9.52 20.85 4.91
C TRP A 6 -8.30 19.97 5.04
N ILE A 7 -8.37 19.08 6.00
CA ILE A 7 -7.34 18.14 6.36
C ILE A 7 -7.01 17.33 5.10
N ASN A 8 -5.81 17.54 4.53
CA ASN A 8 -5.40 16.99 3.23
C ASN A 8 -4.75 15.60 3.40
N TYR A 9 -5.32 14.81 4.32
CA TYR A 9 -4.86 13.46 4.63
C TYR A 9 -5.47 12.51 3.63
N GLN A 10 -4.62 11.69 3.03
CA GLN A 10 -5.00 10.73 2.01
C GLN A 10 -4.48 9.36 2.44
N TYR A 11 -5.28 8.31 2.29
CA TYR A 11 -4.79 6.97 2.51
C TYR A 11 -5.28 5.97 1.46
N GLN A 12 -4.48 4.94 1.27
CA GLN A 12 -4.80 3.79 0.42
C GLN A 12 -4.47 2.50 1.14
N LEU A 13 -5.31 1.49 0.94
CA LEU A 13 -5.08 0.15 1.45
C LEU A 13 -4.27 -0.64 0.41
N LEU A 14 -3.20 -1.29 0.86
CA LEU A 14 -2.55 -2.32 0.05
C LEU A 14 -3.40 -3.58 0.13
N ARG A 15 -3.83 -4.10 -1.01
CA ARG A 15 -4.68 -5.28 -1.13
C ARG A 15 -4.00 -6.35 -1.94
N TYR A 16 -4.32 -7.60 -1.60
CA TYR A 16 -4.01 -8.78 -2.41
C TYR A 16 -5.30 -9.39 -2.94
N ARG A 17 -5.36 -9.60 -4.24
CA ARG A 17 -6.40 -10.36 -4.93
C ARG A 17 -5.82 -11.71 -5.31
N HIS A 18 -6.43 -12.78 -4.80
CA HIS A 18 -5.98 -14.14 -5.11
C HIS A 18 -6.55 -14.63 -6.45
N ASP A 19 -7.84 -14.40 -6.69
CA ASP A 19 -8.53 -14.73 -7.93
C ASP A 19 -9.31 -13.50 -8.44
N HIS A 20 -9.12 -13.17 -9.71
CA HIS A 20 -9.80 -12.06 -10.36
C HIS A 20 -11.28 -12.37 -10.67
N LEU A 21 -11.66 -13.64 -10.70
CA LEU A 21 -13.02 -14.09 -10.98
C LEU A 21 -13.95 -13.95 -9.77
N THR A 22 -13.47 -14.22 -8.56
CA THR A 22 -14.29 -14.15 -7.34
C THR A 22 -14.39 -12.73 -6.78
N GLY A 23 -13.42 -11.87 -7.12
CA GLY A 23 -13.31 -10.52 -6.55
C GLY A 23 -12.87 -10.51 -5.08
N GLU A 24 -12.50 -11.65 -4.51
CA GLU A 24 -12.02 -11.75 -3.14
C GLU A 24 -10.67 -11.06 -2.97
N PHE A 25 -10.54 -10.28 -1.90
CA PHE A 25 -9.31 -9.60 -1.57
C PHE A 25 -9.04 -9.59 -0.07
N ALA A 26 -7.77 -9.50 0.29
CA ALA A 26 -7.33 -9.27 1.66
C ALA A 26 -6.56 -7.95 1.76
N ASN A 27 -6.84 -7.18 2.83
CA ASN A 27 -6.04 -6.02 3.17
C ASN A 27 -4.71 -6.47 3.77
N LEU A 28 -3.61 -6.02 3.18
CA LEU A 28 -2.24 -6.32 3.61
C LEU A 28 -1.57 -5.15 4.33
N GLY A 29 -2.19 -3.98 4.30
CA GLY A 29 -1.74 -2.83 5.06
C GLY A 29 -2.27 -1.52 4.53
N VAL A 30 -1.66 -0.43 4.98
CA VAL A 30 -2.09 0.94 4.69
C VAL A 30 -0.89 1.81 4.40
N VAL A 31 -1.06 2.74 3.46
CA VAL A 31 -0.17 3.87 3.21
C VAL A 31 -0.99 5.13 3.44
N TYR A 32 -0.40 6.07 4.17
CA TYR A 32 -0.99 7.35 4.53
C TYR A 32 -0.04 8.46 4.10
N PHE A 33 -0.60 9.52 3.54
CA PHE A 33 0.14 10.67 3.08
C PHE A 33 -0.56 11.96 3.52
N ASP A 34 0.18 12.83 4.19
CA ASP A 34 -0.21 14.21 4.44
C ASP A 34 0.47 15.12 3.41
N ALA A 35 -0.31 15.61 2.45
CA ALA A 35 0.19 16.46 1.37
C ALA A 35 0.74 17.81 1.86
N LYS A 36 0.33 18.27 3.06
CA LYS A 36 0.76 19.56 3.63
C LYS A 36 2.09 19.46 4.35
N SER A 37 2.22 18.51 5.28
CA SER A 37 3.48 18.29 5.99
C SER A 37 4.50 17.48 5.18
N LYS A 38 4.08 16.89 4.05
CA LYS A 38 4.84 15.90 3.29
C LYS A 38 5.26 14.73 4.17
N GLU A 39 4.39 14.34 5.10
CA GLU A 39 4.57 13.16 5.93
C GLU A 39 3.98 11.93 5.23
N LEU A 40 4.77 10.86 5.17
CA LEU A 40 4.37 9.57 4.65
C LEU A 40 4.46 8.57 5.79
N LEU A 41 3.39 7.84 6.05
CA LEU A 41 3.34 6.76 7.04
C LEU A 41 2.83 5.50 6.37
N TRP A 42 3.28 4.33 6.81
CA TRP A 42 2.76 3.07 6.29
C TRP A 42 2.89 1.97 7.33
N ARG A 43 2.07 0.94 7.17
CA ARG A 43 2.15 -0.29 7.94
C ARG A 43 1.69 -1.46 7.09
N PHE A 44 2.52 -2.48 6.97
CA PHE A 44 2.19 -3.73 6.30
C PHE A 44 2.13 -4.89 7.30
N GLU A 45 1.25 -5.84 7.05
CA GLU A 45 1.05 -7.06 7.84
C GLU A 45 2.08 -8.13 7.42
N ASP A 46 3.35 -7.88 7.67
CA ASP A 46 4.47 -8.78 7.31
C ASP A 46 4.72 -9.91 8.33
N LYS A 47 4.16 -9.80 9.54
CA LYS A 47 4.33 -10.76 10.65
C LYS A 47 3.19 -11.75 10.82
N LYS A 48 2.01 -11.50 10.22
CA LYS A 48 0.79 -12.29 10.44
C LYS A 48 0.34 -13.04 9.18
N TYR A 49 1.31 -13.51 8.40
CA TYR A 49 1.10 -14.31 7.19
C TYR A 49 0.23 -15.56 7.42
N GLY A 50 0.23 -16.12 8.64
CA GLY A 50 -0.63 -17.25 9.00
C GLY A 50 -2.13 -17.04 8.75
N ARG A 51 -2.60 -15.80 8.70
CA ARG A 51 -3.99 -15.49 8.32
C ARG A 51 -4.19 -15.58 6.81
N LEU A 52 -3.24 -15.14 5.99
CA LEU A 52 -3.37 -15.22 4.52
C LEU A 52 -3.34 -16.67 4.02
N SER A 53 -2.47 -17.51 4.60
CA SER A 53 -2.47 -18.95 4.30
C SER A 53 -3.74 -19.66 4.78
N GLN A 54 -4.38 -19.18 5.86
CA GLN A 54 -5.71 -19.68 6.27
C GLN A 54 -6.82 -19.26 5.32
N PHE A 55 -6.77 -18.02 4.79
CA PHE A 55 -7.81 -17.48 3.92
C PHE A 55 -7.77 -18.06 2.50
N PHE A 56 -6.59 -18.38 1.96
CA PHE A 56 -6.43 -18.73 0.55
C PHE A 56 -5.71 -20.09 0.34
N GLY A 57 -5.49 -20.85 1.42
CA GLY A 57 -4.92 -22.21 1.40
C GLY A 57 -3.41 -22.27 1.10
N ASP A 58 -2.90 -23.50 0.92
CA ASP A 58 -1.47 -23.75 0.64
C ASP A 58 -1.03 -23.32 -0.78
N ALA A 59 -1.99 -22.97 -1.65
CA ALA A 59 -1.76 -22.47 -3.00
C ALA A 59 -1.28 -21.01 -3.04
N VAL A 60 -1.33 -20.31 -1.89
CA VAL A 60 -0.80 -18.94 -1.80
C VAL A 60 0.70 -18.97 -1.85
N GLN A 61 1.27 -18.21 -2.78
CA GLN A 61 2.70 -17.92 -2.81
C GLN A 61 3.06 -16.98 -1.64
N GLY A 62 3.03 -17.49 -0.42
CA GLY A 62 3.26 -16.68 0.77
C GLY A 62 4.61 -16.03 0.84
N SER A 63 5.61 -16.79 0.40
CA SER A 63 6.96 -16.32 0.16
C SER A 63 6.97 -15.13 -0.82
N PHE A 64 6.15 -15.18 -1.87
CA PHE A 64 6.01 -14.08 -2.83
C PHE A 64 5.41 -12.84 -2.17
N ILE A 65 4.27 -12.96 -1.48
CA ILE A 65 3.63 -11.82 -0.81
C ILE A 65 4.60 -11.19 0.21
N LEU A 66 5.25 -12.01 1.04
CA LEU A 66 6.23 -11.53 2.01
C LEU A 66 7.42 -10.84 1.35
N SER A 67 7.92 -11.37 0.23
CA SER A 67 8.97 -10.74 -0.55
C SER A 67 8.53 -9.38 -1.11
N ALA A 68 7.31 -9.31 -1.66
CA ALA A 68 6.74 -8.09 -2.20
C ALA A 68 6.53 -7.02 -1.10
N LEU A 69 5.99 -7.39 0.07
CA LEU A 69 5.84 -6.48 1.21
C LEU A 69 7.19 -5.93 1.70
N LYS A 70 8.22 -6.78 1.76
CA LYS A 70 9.59 -6.35 2.09
C LYS A 70 10.16 -5.39 1.05
N GLN A 71 9.92 -5.64 -0.23
CA GLN A 71 10.35 -4.73 -1.30
C GLN A 71 9.62 -3.40 -1.26
N LEU A 72 8.30 -3.40 -1.04
CA LEU A 72 7.50 -2.19 -0.87
C LEU A 72 7.98 -1.36 0.32
N ASN A 73 8.25 -1.99 1.46
CA ASN A 73 8.84 -1.31 2.62
C ASN A 73 10.15 -0.62 2.26
N LYS A 74 11.06 -1.30 1.56
CA LYS A 74 12.33 -0.71 1.12
C LYS A 74 12.12 0.48 0.18
N ARG A 75 11.18 0.37 -0.77
CA ARG A 75 10.85 1.44 -1.72
C ARG A 75 10.27 2.66 -1.00
N LEU A 76 9.38 2.46 -0.03
CA LEU A 76 8.78 3.53 0.78
C LEU A 76 9.80 4.26 1.65
N ILE A 77 10.74 3.52 2.27
CA ILE A 77 11.85 4.10 3.03
C ILE A 77 12.68 4.99 2.11
N LYS A 78 13.14 4.43 0.98
CA LYS A 78 13.93 5.17 -0.01
C LYS A 78 13.19 6.39 -0.53
N LEU A 79 11.90 6.26 -0.82
CA LEU A 79 11.07 7.37 -1.31
C LEU A 79 10.96 8.50 -0.28
N ARG A 80 10.80 8.16 1.01
CA ARG A 80 10.79 9.12 2.10
C ARG A 80 12.13 9.86 2.20
N GLU A 81 13.25 9.14 2.05
CA GLU A 81 14.61 9.69 2.07
C GLU A 81 14.90 10.61 0.87
N GLU A 82 14.41 10.28 -0.31
CA GLU A 82 14.52 11.10 -1.54
C GLU A 82 13.67 12.39 -1.49
N GLY A 83 12.72 12.47 -0.57
CA GLY A 83 11.80 13.59 -0.44
C GLY A 83 10.52 13.43 -1.27
N LEU A 84 9.43 14.00 -0.75
CA LEU A 84 8.07 13.78 -1.23
C LEU A 84 7.47 15.00 -1.92
N GLN A 85 8.32 15.96 -2.27
CA GLN A 85 7.92 17.32 -2.64
C GLN A 85 7.28 17.34 -4.03
N ARG A 86 7.55 16.31 -4.84
CA ARG A 86 6.96 16.06 -6.15
C ARG A 86 5.56 15.44 -6.09
N PHE A 87 5.07 15.09 -4.91
CA PHE A 87 3.76 14.44 -4.74
C PHE A 87 2.81 15.35 -3.98
N ASP A 88 1.67 15.63 -4.60
CA ASP A 88 0.54 16.30 -3.96
C ASP A 88 -0.61 15.33 -3.66
N HIS A 89 -0.55 14.14 -4.26
CA HIS A 89 -1.58 13.11 -4.20
C HIS A 89 -0.94 11.72 -3.99
N ILE A 90 -1.55 10.92 -3.11
CA ILE A 90 -1.06 9.59 -2.73
C ILE A 90 -1.06 8.63 -3.93
N GLU A 91 -1.95 8.82 -4.90
CA GLU A 91 -2.06 8.01 -6.12
C GLU A 91 -0.78 8.05 -6.94
N ALA A 92 -0.20 9.24 -7.13
CA ALA A 92 1.05 9.40 -7.86
C ALA A 92 2.22 8.74 -7.12
N LEU A 93 2.18 8.80 -5.77
CA LEU A 93 3.15 8.15 -4.91
C LEU A 93 3.04 6.63 -5.02
N THR A 94 1.84 6.07 -4.84
CA THR A 94 1.62 4.62 -4.79
C THR A 94 1.73 3.94 -6.15
N ALA A 95 1.33 4.63 -7.23
CA ALA A 95 1.56 4.17 -8.61
C ALA A 95 3.06 3.98 -8.92
N SER A 96 3.96 4.71 -8.24
CA SER A 96 5.41 4.54 -8.41
C SER A 96 6.00 3.35 -7.64
N LEU A 97 5.25 2.77 -6.69
CA LEU A 97 5.77 1.76 -5.77
C LEU A 97 5.61 0.33 -6.27
N LEU A 98 4.49 0.05 -6.96
CA LEU A 98 4.21 -1.28 -7.50
C LEU A 98 4.78 -1.38 -8.93
N PRO A 99 5.52 -2.46 -9.24
CA PRO A 99 5.85 -2.75 -10.62
C PRO A 99 4.55 -2.99 -11.43
N PRO A 100 4.57 -2.81 -12.75
CA PRO A 100 3.41 -3.07 -13.62
C PRO A 100 2.88 -4.52 -13.60
N ASP A 101 3.52 -5.45 -12.88
CA ASP A 101 3.24 -6.88 -12.98
C ASP A 101 2.12 -7.39 -12.07
N ASP A 102 1.39 -8.32 -12.67
CA ASP A 102 0.08 -8.93 -12.35
C ASP A 102 0.07 -9.86 -11.13
N ASN A 103 0.76 -9.45 -10.06
CA ASN A 103 0.98 -10.29 -8.89
C ASN A 103 -0.20 -10.28 -7.89
N GLY A 104 -1.37 -9.78 -8.31
CA GLY A 104 -2.55 -9.61 -7.47
C GLY A 104 -2.43 -8.49 -6.42
N LEU A 105 -1.29 -7.80 -6.31
CA LEU A 105 -1.10 -6.69 -5.37
C LEU A 105 -1.51 -5.36 -6.00
N TYR A 106 -2.33 -4.58 -5.29
CA TYR A 106 -2.79 -3.29 -5.76
C TYR A 106 -3.13 -2.37 -4.58
N PHE A 107 -3.10 -1.05 -4.82
CA PHE A 107 -3.63 -0.08 -3.88
C PHE A 107 -5.12 0.18 -4.16
N SER A 108 -5.92 0.34 -3.10
CA SER A 108 -7.32 0.72 -3.23
C SER A 108 -7.48 2.13 -3.81
N GLU A 109 -8.72 2.53 -4.04
CA GLU A 109 -9.07 3.95 -4.15
C GLU A 109 -8.58 4.75 -2.93
N THR A 110 -8.45 6.06 -3.13
CA THR A 110 -8.02 7.02 -2.10
C THR A 110 -9.19 7.45 -1.25
N TRP A 111 -8.92 7.57 0.04
CA TRP A 111 -9.85 8.01 1.08
C TRP A 111 -9.29 9.20 1.84
#